data_AF-M6WKJ1-F1
#
_entry.id   AF-M6WKJ1-F1
#
_cell.length_a   1.000
_cell.length_b   1.000
_cell.length_c   1.000
_cell.angle_alpha   90.00
_cell.angle_beta   90.00
_cell.angle_gamma   90.00
#
_symmetry.space_group_name_H-M   'P 1'
#
loop_
_entity.id
_entity.type
_entity.pdbx_description
1 polymer ?
#
loop_
_entity_poly.entity_id
_entity_poly.type
_entity_poly.pdbx_seq_one_letter_code
_entity_poly.pdbx_strand_id
1 'polypeptide(L)'
;MSILAFLAPIVSSQAWGWYAKKSGFNVIFKTSFSLLQIEKSFSSNEATERDKITIDNFKKAIKNYKINPDSVFHRGVSERLGYTLTVRDSFFFLVFLSIGALVNESRRRERWRAVIGLLLIFVCFVVYTFGLLLMYLYSFGDYEGPRLASFDRYMGIIFIAWALVVWGFLFQVISKKRKYYSYILQSIAFICMLSLSPARAAGFIFFTPKTLPLRTEIRTFLSNVTPNIGDDKKVYIVWQNTTGFEPWILAYELLPRITSTRLMGWSLGRPYYPGDIWTSDWTLQEWSDRLASYDFLLLASVDSYFWERYYSLFKVSPNLKNEKLFRIIKGNKKVELEAVRNLEFKN
;
A
#
# COMPACT_ATOMS: atom_id res chain seq x y z
N MET A 1 19.58 27.30 5.53
CA MET A 1 18.61 26.20 5.35
C MET A 1 18.34 25.67 6.74
N SER A 2 17.11 25.82 7.20
CA SER A 2 16.75 25.74 8.61
C SER A 2 16.78 24.29 9.11
N ILE A 3 17.32 24.07 10.31
CA ILE A 3 17.37 22.80 11.06
C ILE A 3 16.03 22.02 11.01
N LEU A 4 14.91 22.75 10.92
CA LEU A 4 13.56 22.23 10.69
C LEU A 4 13.43 21.25 9.52
N ALA A 5 14.16 21.44 8.41
CA ALA A 5 14.08 20.55 7.25
C ALA A 5 14.67 19.15 7.53
N PHE A 6 15.64 19.05 8.44
CA PHE A 6 16.24 17.78 8.87
C PHE A 6 15.48 17.13 10.02
N LEU A 7 14.82 17.93 10.86
CA LEU A 7 13.99 17.41 11.95
C LEU A 7 12.63 16.90 11.46
N ALA A 8 12.06 17.49 10.41
CA ALA A 8 10.72 17.14 9.95
C ALA A 8 10.53 15.64 9.62
N PRO A 9 11.45 14.96 8.89
CA PRO A 9 11.32 13.51 8.66
C PRO A 9 11.39 12.68 9.94
N ILE A 10 12.26 13.07 10.89
CA ILE A 10 12.43 12.37 12.17
C ILE A 10 11.16 12.51 13.01
N VAL A 11 10.67 13.73 13.18
CA VAL A 11 9.45 14.04 13.93
C VAL A 11 8.24 13.35 13.28
N SER A 12 8.12 13.41 11.96
CA SER A 12 7.05 12.74 11.23
C SER A 12 7.07 11.22 11.43
N SER A 13 8.25 10.59 11.33
CA SER A 13 8.42 9.16 11.56
C SER A 13 8.08 8.76 12.99
N GLN A 14 8.52 9.54 13.98
CA GLN A 14 8.25 9.26 15.39
C GLN A 14 6.77 9.47 15.75
N ALA A 15 6.17 10.56 15.28
CA ALA A 15 4.76 10.85 15.49
C ALA A 15 3.87 9.79 14.85
N TRP A 16 4.19 9.36 13.63
CA TRP A 16 3.48 8.28 12.96
C TRP A 16 3.67 6.94 13.69
N GLY A 17 4.89 6.62 14.14
CA GLY A 17 5.15 5.41 14.92
C GLY A 17 4.38 5.38 16.25
N TRP A 18 4.29 6.52 16.94
CA TRP A 18 3.49 6.66 18.16
C TRP A 18 2.00 6.48 17.89
N TYR A 19 1.47 7.15 16.85
CA TYR A 19 0.07 7.01 16.44
C TYR A 19 -0.25 5.55 16.09
N ALA A 20 0.61 4.92 15.28
CA ALA A 20 0.46 3.52 14.88
C ALA A 20 0.36 2.59 16.10
N LYS A 21 1.29 2.74 17.04
CA LYS A 21 1.32 1.95 18.28
C LYS A 21 0.09 2.20 19.16
N LYS A 22 -0.32 3.46 19.32
CA LYS A 22 -1.47 3.85 20.14
C LYS A 22 -2.79 3.31 19.56
N SER A 23 -2.92 3.31 18.24
CA SER A 23 -4.11 2.82 17.54
C SER A 23 -4.15 1.30 17.38
N GLY A 24 -3.19 0.57 17.96
CA GLY A 24 -3.14 -0.90 17.87
C GLY A 24 -2.74 -1.42 16.49
N PHE A 25 -2.20 -0.57 15.60
CA PHE A 25 -1.72 -1.03 14.31
C PHE A 25 -0.46 -1.89 14.51
N ASN A 26 -0.54 -3.13 14.07
CA ASN A 26 0.63 -4.01 14.00
C ASN A 26 1.57 -3.58 12.87
N VAL A 27 2.88 -3.70 13.10
CA VAL A 27 3.90 -3.48 12.05
C VAL A 27 3.66 -4.47 10.90
N ILE A 28 3.32 -3.95 9.71
CA ILE A 28 2.89 -4.73 8.55
C ILE A 28 4.08 -5.43 7.88
N PHE A 29 5.18 -4.71 7.66
CA PHE A 29 6.40 -5.23 7.01
C PHE A 29 7.54 -5.34 8.02
N LYS A 30 8.10 -6.54 8.20
CA LYS A 30 9.39 -6.73 8.89
C LYS A 30 10.49 -6.67 7.84
N THR A 31 11.05 -5.49 7.61
CA THR A 31 12.18 -5.33 6.70
C THR A 31 13.47 -5.59 7.44
N SER A 32 14.14 -6.70 7.14
CA SER A 32 15.51 -6.97 7.60
C SER A 32 16.29 -7.64 6.48
N PHE A 33 17.38 -7.01 6.06
CA PHE A 33 18.31 -7.59 5.10
C PHE A 33 19.74 -7.15 5.45
N SER A 34 20.70 -8.01 5.16
CA SER A 34 22.13 -7.75 5.34
C SER A 34 22.79 -7.35 4.01
N LEU A 35 23.94 -6.68 4.06
CA LEU A 35 24.72 -6.36 2.86
C LEU A 35 25.09 -7.62 2.06
N LEU A 36 25.39 -8.71 2.75
CA LEU A 36 25.72 -9.99 2.12
C LEU A 36 24.52 -10.60 1.39
N GLN A 37 23.29 -10.44 1.91
CA GLN A 37 22.08 -10.84 1.17
C GLN A 37 21.88 -9.99 -0.09
N ILE A 38 22.14 -8.69 -0.01
CA ILE A 38 22.11 -7.81 -1.19
C ILE A 38 23.09 -8.30 -2.24
N GLU A 39 24.34 -8.54 -1.88
CA GLU A 39 25.36 -9.04 -2.80
C GLU A 39 24.92 -10.34 -3.50
N LYS A 40 24.35 -11.28 -2.74
CA LYS A 40 23.82 -12.55 -3.28
C LYS A 40 22.73 -12.34 -4.32
N SER A 41 21.74 -11.49 -4.06
CA SER A 41 20.63 -11.25 -5.00
C SER A 41 21.07 -10.59 -6.30
N PHE A 42 22.25 -9.97 -6.36
CA PHE A 42 22.83 -9.41 -7.59
C PHE A 42 23.92 -10.29 -8.23
N SER A 43 24.31 -11.40 -7.59
CA SER A 43 25.28 -12.36 -8.11
C SER A 43 24.65 -13.28 -9.17
N SER A 44 25.38 -13.54 -10.26
CA SER A 44 24.90 -14.44 -11.33
C SER A 44 24.67 -15.87 -10.85
N ASN A 45 25.45 -16.31 -9.85
CA ASN A 45 25.49 -17.70 -9.40
C ASN A 45 24.66 -17.95 -8.14
N GLU A 46 24.41 -16.91 -7.34
CA GLU A 46 23.75 -17.05 -6.02
C GLU A 46 22.35 -16.43 -5.97
N ALA A 47 21.98 -15.60 -6.94
CA ALA A 47 20.65 -14.99 -6.96
C ALA A 47 19.56 -16.04 -7.13
N THR A 48 18.50 -15.95 -6.33
CA THR A 48 17.34 -16.81 -6.50
C THR A 48 16.61 -16.47 -7.80
N GLU A 49 15.81 -17.39 -8.33
CA GLU A 49 14.98 -17.10 -9.51
C GLU A 49 14.01 -15.95 -9.26
N ARG A 50 13.47 -15.85 -8.04
CA ARG A 50 12.64 -14.73 -7.60
C ARG A 50 13.39 -13.41 -7.70
N ASP A 51 14.66 -13.36 -7.25
CA ASP A 51 15.48 -12.15 -7.30
C ASP A 51 15.75 -11.73 -8.76
N LYS A 52 16.14 -12.69 -9.61
CA LYS A 52 16.39 -12.45 -11.03
C LYS A 52 15.16 -11.88 -11.73
N ILE A 53 14.00 -12.51 -11.54
CA ILE A 53 12.73 -12.06 -12.13
C ILE A 53 12.36 -10.66 -11.60
N THR A 54 12.47 -10.43 -10.29
CA THR A 54 12.15 -9.14 -9.68
C THR A 54 13.04 -8.02 -10.22
N ILE A 55 14.36 -8.25 -10.28
CA ILE A 55 15.33 -7.28 -10.81
C ILE A 55 15.09 -7.01 -12.30
N ASP A 56 14.84 -8.04 -13.10
CA ASP A 56 14.58 -7.88 -14.54
C ASP A 56 13.27 -7.11 -14.79
N ASN A 57 12.20 -7.47 -14.09
CA ASN A 57 10.94 -6.74 -14.15
C ASN A 57 11.14 -5.29 -13.70
N PHE A 58 11.91 -5.03 -12.65
CA PHE A 58 12.20 -3.68 -12.17
C PHE A 58 12.93 -2.87 -13.23
N LYS A 59 13.96 -3.44 -13.88
CA LYS A 59 14.68 -2.79 -14.99
C LYS A 59 13.76 -2.48 -16.17
N LYS A 60 12.87 -3.40 -16.54
CA LYS A 60 11.85 -3.19 -17.58
C LYS A 60 10.86 -2.09 -17.18
N ALA A 61 10.46 -2.05 -15.91
CA ALA A 61 9.53 -1.07 -15.40
C ALA A 61 10.11 0.35 -15.41
N ILE A 62 11.39 0.52 -15.06
CA ILE A 62 12.07 1.83 -15.18
C ILE A 62 12.01 2.36 -16.62
N LYS A 63 12.06 1.49 -17.63
CA LYS A 63 12.01 1.90 -19.04
C LYS A 63 10.59 2.23 -19.50
N ASN A 64 9.62 1.40 -19.16
CA ASN A 64 8.34 1.35 -19.88
C ASN A 64 7.10 1.51 -18.99
N TYR A 65 7.22 1.47 -17.67
CA TYR A 65 6.05 1.53 -16.80
C TYR A 65 5.42 2.92 -16.85
N LYS A 66 4.10 2.97 -17.02
CA LYS A 66 3.32 4.21 -17.08
C LYS A 66 3.10 4.76 -15.68
N ILE A 67 3.29 6.05 -15.50
CA ILE A 67 3.02 6.71 -14.21
C ILE A 67 1.60 7.24 -14.20
N ASN A 68 0.85 6.91 -13.15
CA ASN A 68 -0.50 7.43 -12.90
C ASN A 68 -1.38 7.47 -14.16
N PRO A 69 -1.61 6.31 -14.82
CA PRO A 69 -2.40 6.24 -16.05
C PRO A 69 -3.82 6.82 -15.87
N ASP A 70 -4.30 6.86 -14.63
CA ASP A 70 -5.59 7.44 -14.26
C ASP A 70 -5.61 8.96 -14.09
N SER A 71 -4.52 9.69 -14.33
CA SER A 71 -4.51 11.15 -14.17
C SER A 71 -5.46 11.85 -15.15
N VAL A 72 -6.02 12.99 -14.75
CA VAL A 72 -6.98 13.76 -15.59
C VAL A 72 -6.31 14.17 -16.90
N PHE A 73 -5.02 14.50 -16.82
CA PHE A 73 -4.22 14.84 -17.99
C PHE A 73 -4.01 13.63 -18.90
N HIS A 74 -3.82 12.42 -18.31
CA HIS A 74 -3.71 11.20 -19.09
C HIS A 74 -4.97 10.89 -19.89
N ARG A 75 -6.14 10.87 -19.23
CA ARG A 75 -7.43 10.58 -19.87
C ARG A 75 -7.90 11.66 -20.84
N GLY A 76 -7.55 12.93 -20.61
CA GLY A 76 -8.03 14.04 -21.42
C GLY A 76 -7.12 14.40 -22.60
N VAL A 77 -5.83 14.59 -22.33
CA VAL A 77 -4.88 15.20 -23.28
C VAL A 77 -3.94 14.15 -23.85
N SER A 78 -3.47 13.24 -23.01
CA SER A 78 -2.46 12.26 -23.41
C SER A 78 -2.99 11.18 -24.35
N GLU A 79 -4.23 10.68 -24.11
CA GLU A 79 -4.89 9.73 -25.03
C GLU A 79 -5.17 10.36 -26.39
N ARG A 80 -5.53 11.65 -26.42
CA ARG A 80 -5.78 12.39 -27.67
C ARG A 80 -4.50 12.73 -28.45
N LEU A 81 -3.37 12.93 -27.74
CA LEU A 81 -2.08 13.23 -28.34
C LEU A 81 -1.17 12.00 -28.50
N GLY A 82 -1.63 10.81 -28.11
CA GLY A 82 -0.86 9.57 -28.19
C GLY A 82 0.37 9.51 -27.28
N TYR A 83 0.44 10.32 -26.22
CA TYR A 83 1.60 10.42 -25.34
C TYR A 83 1.35 9.72 -24.00
N THR A 84 2.25 8.83 -23.57
CA THR A 84 2.17 8.21 -22.24
C THR A 84 3.42 8.55 -21.43
N LEU A 85 3.26 9.06 -20.22
CA LEU A 85 4.36 9.45 -19.36
C LEU A 85 4.90 8.19 -18.69
N THR A 86 6.01 7.67 -19.19
CA THR A 86 6.71 6.55 -18.55
C THR A 86 7.64 7.04 -17.44
N VAL A 87 8.15 6.12 -16.62
CA VAL A 87 9.20 6.42 -15.64
C VAL A 87 10.43 7.05 -16.28
N ARG A 88 10.89 6.50 -17.40
CA ARG A 88 12.02 7.02 -18.16
C ARG A 88 11.74 8.44 -18.67
N ASP A 89 10.58 8.65 -19.27
CA ASP A 89 10.25 9.95 -19.87
C ASP A 89 10.08 11.02 -18.78
N SER A 90 9.47 10.67 -17.64
CA SER A 90 9.36 11.53 -16.46
C SER A 90 10.72 11.96 -15.92
N PHE A 91 11.66 11.02 -15.83
CA PHE A 91 13.03 11.28 -15.37
C PHE A 91 13.74 12.29 -16.27
N PHE A 92 13.82 12.03 -17.58
CA PHE A 92 14.52 12.93 -18.50
C PHE A 92 13.86 14.30 -18.58
N PHE A 93 12.53 14.33 -18.52
CA PHE A 93 11.77 15.56 -18.49
C PHE A 93 12.07 16.41 -17.25
N LEU A 94 12.14 15.81 -16.06
CA LEU A 94 12.49 16.52 -14.83
C LEU A 94 13.96 16.96 -14.79
N VAL A 95 14.88 16.17 -15.37
CA VAL A 95 16.27 16.59 -15.57
C VAL A 95 16.32 17.83 -16.48
N PHE A 96 15.57 17.83 -17.59
CA PHE A 96 15.49 18.99 -18.48
C PHE A 96 14.97 20.24 -17.76
N LEU A 97 13.87 20.13 -17.00
CA LEU A 97 13.35 21.26 -16.21
C LEU A 97 14.33 21.73 -15.12
N SER A 98 15.07 20.79 -14.50
CA SER A 98 16.10 21.09 -13.51
C SER A 98 17.22 21.93 -14.13
N ILE A 99 17.69 21.55 -15.32
CA ILE A 99 18.68 22.33 -16.10
C ILE A 99 18.09 23.71 -16.46
N GLY A 100 16.82 23.76 -16.90
CA GLY A 100 16.12 25.01 -17.19
C GLY A 100 16.08 25.96 -15.99
N ALA A 101 15.82 25.44 -14.78
CA ALA A 101 15.86 26.21 -13.55
C ALA A 101 17.25 26.79 -13.26
N LEU A 102 18.31 26.01 -13.47
CA LEU A 102 19.70 26.45 -13.29
C LEU A 102 20.14 27.52 -14.29
N VAL A 103 19.76 27.36 -15.57
CA VAL A 103 20.08 28.32 -16.63
C VAL A 103 19.32 29.63 -16.43
N ASN A 104 18.11 29.58 -15.89
CA ASN A 104 17.30 30.76 -15.65
C ASN A 104 17.79 31.60 -14.47
N GLU A 105 18.51 31.01 -13.52
CA GLU A 105 19.02 31.73 -12.35
C GLU A 105 20.37 32.40 -12.64
N SER A 106 20.35 33.72 -12.82
CA SER A 106 21.55 34.51 -13.09
C SER A 106 22.36 34.85 -11.84
N ARG A 107 21.74 34.83 -10.66
CA ARG A 107 22.41 35.18 -9.40
C ARG A 107 23.23 33.99 -8.93
N ARG A 108 24.57 34.14 -8.89
CA ARG A 108 25.51 33.09 -8.48
C ARG A 108 25.10 32.37 -7.19
N ARG A 109 24.71 33.12 -6.15
CA ARG A 109 24.31 32.54 -4.85
C ARG A 109 23.06 31.67 -4.94
N GLU A 110 22.01 32.13 -5.61
CA GLU A 110 20.77 31.36 -5.76
C GLU A 110 20.96 30.18 -6.71
N ARG A 111 21.76 30.34 -7.76
CA ARG A 111 22.14 29.22 -8.65
C ARG A 111 22.86 28.11 -7.89
N TRP A 112 23.78 28.44 -6.98
CA TRP A 112 24.44 27.44 -6.13
C TRP A 112 23.46 26.74 -5.17
N ARG A 113 22.50 27.47 -4.60
CA ARG A 113 21.42 26.87 -3.79
C ARG A 113 20.56 25.91 -4.62
N ALA A 114 20.24 26.28 -5.86
CA ALA A 114 19.52 25.42 -6.79
C ALA A 114 20.35 24.18 -7.15
N VAL A 115 21.65 24.31 -7.44
CA VAL A 115 22.55 23.15 -7.69
C VAL A 115 22.53 22.19 -6.51
N ILE A 116 22.71 22.68 -5.29
CA ILE A 116 22.72 21.83 -4.09
C ILE A 116 21.35 21.16 -3.90
N GLY A 117 20.25 21.91 -4.01
CA GLY A 117 18.91 21.36 -3.87
C GLY A 117 18.56 20.30 -4.93
N LEU A 118 18.95 20.54 -6.18
CA LEU A 118 18.75 19.62 -7.30
C LEU A 118 19.63 18.37 -7.20
N LEU A 119 20.86 18.51 -6.69
CA LEU A 119 21.73 17.37 -6.39
C LEU A 119 21.16 16.53 -5.24
N LEU A 120 20.66 17.16 -4.18
CA LEU A 120 20.03 16.46 -3.06
C LEU A 120 18.78 15.69 -3.49
N ILE A 121 17.90 16.28 -4.32
CA ILE A 121 16.71 15.55 -4.80
C ILE A 121 17.08 14.43 -5.80
N PHE A 122 18.14 14.60 -6.58
CA PHE A 122 18.66 13.53 -7.44
C PHE A 122 19.22 12.36 -6.61
N VAL A 123 20.02 12.64 -5.58
CA VAL A 123 20.51 11.62 -4.64
C VAL A 123 19.33 10.94 -3.93
N CYS A 124 18.34 11.72 -3.48
CA CYS A 124 17.10 11.19 -2.89
C CYS A 124 16.38 10.25 -3.87
N PHE A 125 16.27 10.61 -5.15
CA PHE A 125 15.69 9.76 -6.18
C PHE A 125 16.45 8.43 -6.33
N VAL A 126 17.77 8.46 -6.43
CA VAL A 126 18.60 7.24 -6.56
C VAL A 126 18.42 6.33 -5.34
N VAL A 127 18.54 6.89 -4.13
CA VAL A 127 18.38 6.15 -2.88
C VAL A 127 16.97 5.60 -2.74
N TYR A 128 15.94 6.39 -3.08
CA TYR A 128 14.55 5.98 -3.02
C TYR A 128 14.25 4.83 -4.00
N THR A 129 14.65 4.96 -5.25
CA THR A 129 14.41 3.94 -6.29
C THR A 129 15.16 2.65 -5.98
N PHE A 130 16.40 2.74 -5.49
CA PHE A 130 17.15 1.55 -5.05
C PHE A 130 16.51 0.93 -3.80
N GLY A 131 16.15 1.73 -2.80
CA GLY A 131 15.45 1.25 -1.61
C GLY A 131 14.12 0.58 -1.95
N LEU A 132 13.39 1.09 -2.95
CA LEU A 132 12.17 0.46 -3.46
C LEU A 132 12.45 -0.92 -4.08
N LEU A 133 13.53 -1.09 -4.83
CA LEU A 133 13.95 -2.41 -5.32
C LEU A 133 14.24 -3.36 -4.16
N LEU A 134 14.94 -2.91 -3.12
CA LEU A 134 15.21 -3.73 -1.93
C LEU A 134 13.91 -4.14 -1.21
N MET A 135 12.91 -3.25 -1.16
CA MET A 135 11.60 -3.59 -0.61
C MET A 135 10.90 -4.70 -1.41
N TYR A 136 10.96 -4.66 -2.75
CA TYR A 136 10.42 -5.75 -3.59
C TYR A 136 11.16 -7.07 -3.38
N LEU A 137 12.48 -7.03 -3.17
CA LEU A 137 13.29 -8.22 -2.93
C LEU A 137 13.02 -8.84 -1.56
N TYR A 138 12.96 -8.04 -0.49
CA TYR A 138 13.04 -8.57 0.88
C TYR A 138 11.79 -8.35 1.74
N SER A 139 10.91 -7.42 1.39
CA SER A 139 9.77 -7.05 2.23
C SER A 139 8.44 -7.49 1.65
N PHE A 140 8.28 -7.42 0.33
CA PHE A 140 7.04 -7.80 -0.33
C PHE A 140 6.99 -9.30 -0.58
N GLY A 141 5.78 -9.88 -0.50
CA GLY A 141 5.59 -11.33 -0.65
C GLY A 141 5.94 -11.83 -2.06
N ASP A 142 5.93 -13.15 -2.23
CA ASP A 142 6.26 -13.81 -3.51
C ASP A 142 5.33 -13.44 -4.66
N TYR A 143 4.11 -13.00 -4.33
CA TYR A 143 3.20 -12.47 -5.32
C TYR A 143 3.53 -11.04 -5.74
N GLU A 144 3.71 -10.14 -4.77
CA GLU A 144 3.82 -8.69 -4.96
C GLU A 144 5.19 -8.25 -5.45
N GLY A 145 6.25 -8.88 -4.93
CA GLY A 145 7.65 -8.59 -5.22
C GLY A 145 7.96 -8.63 -6.72
N PRO A 146 7.91 -9.83 -7.34
CA PRO A 146 8.18 -10.00 -8.76
C PRO A 146 7.23 -9.23 -9.69
N ARG A 147 5.99 -8.95 -9.26
CA ARG A 147 4.99 -8.22 -10.06
C ARG A 147 5.10 -6.71 -9.94
N LEU A 148 5.95 -6.21 -9.04
CA LEU A 148 6.10 -4.78 -8.76
C LEU A 148 4.77 -4.12 -8.36
N ALA A 149 4.06 -4.73 -7.42
CA ALA A 149 2.75 -4.24 -7.00
C ALA A 149 2.80 -2.75 -6.59
N SER A 150 1.95 -1.93 -7.20
CA SER A 150 1.88 -0.46 -6.97
C SER A 150 3.14 0.33 -7.37
N PHE A 151 3.96 -0.17 -8.29
CA PHE A 151 5.18 0.50 -8.74
C PHE A 151 4.98 1.96 -9.22
N ASP A 152 3.95 2.21 -10.02
CA ASP A 152 3.59 3.54 -10.50
C ASP A 152 3.31 4.52 -9.36
N ARG A 153 2.61 4.05 -8.31
CA ARG A 153 2.33 4.88 -7.13
C ARG A 153 3.61 5.27 -6.41
N TYR A 154 4.52 4.31 -6.19
CA TYR A 154 5.78 4.58 -5.50
C TYR A 154 6.68 5.53 -6.31
N MET A 155 6.87 5.28 -7.60
CA MET A 155 7.64 6.17 -8.46
C MET A 155 6.98 7.55 -8.60
N GLY A 156 5.64 7.60 -8.66
CA GLY A 156 4.89 8.86 -8.70
C GLY A 156 5.20 9.79 -7.52
N ILE A 157 5.37 9.25 -6.30
CA ILE A 157 5.69 10.04 -5.10
C ILE A 157 6.98 10.83 -5.29
N ILE A 158 8.06 10.16 -5.70
CA ILE A 158 9.37 10.81 -5.84
C ILE A 158 9.38 11.82 -7.00
N PHE A 159 8.66 11.53 -8.09
CA PHE A 159 8.56 12.48 -9.21
C PHE A 159 7.72 13.71 -8.87
N ILE A 160 6.64 13.58 -8.09
CA ILE A 160 5.90 14.74 -7.56
C ILE A 160 6.82 15.59 -6.67
N ALA A 161 7.57 14.95 -5.77
CA ALA A 161 8.52 15.66 -4.90
C ALA A 161 9.59 16.42 -5.70
N TRP A 162 10.16 15.79 -6.72
CA TRP A 162 11.15 16.43 -7.60
C TRP A 162 10.53 17.60 -8.38
N ALA A 163 9.35 17.40 -8.96
CA ALA A 163 8.64 18.46 -9.68
C ALA A 163 8.35 19.68 -8.77
N LEU A 164 7.98 19.46 -7.51
CA LEU A 164 7.78 20.54 -6.53
C LEU A 164 9.08 21.30 -6.22
N VAL A 165 10.21 20.61 -6.06
CA VAL A 165 11.52 21.24 -5.82
C VAL A 165 11.93 22.12 -7.01
N VAL A 166 11.80 21.58 -8.23
CA VAL A 166 12.12 22.31 -9.46
C VAL A 166 11.21 23.52 -9.62
N TRP A 167 9.91 23.34 -9.38
CA TRP A 167 8.94 24.42 -9.44
C TRP A 167 9.24 25.54 -8.43
N GLY A 168 9.64 25.17 -7.20
CA GLY A 168 10.09 26.12 -6.19
C GLY A 168 11.27 26.98 -6.64
N PHE A 169 12.30 26.38 -7.26
CA PHE A 169 13.43 27.13 -7.81
C PHE A 169 13.04 28.00 -9.01
N LEU A 170 12.19 27.48 -9.91
CA LEU A 170 11.66 28.28 -11.02
C LEU A 170 10.86 29.49 -10.52
N PHE A 171 10.14 29.35 -9.40
CA PHE A 171 9.37 30.44 -8.80
C PHE A 171 10.27 31.50 -8.17
N GLN A 172 11.37 31.11 -7.52
CA GLN A 172 12.34 32.01 -6.87
C GLN A 172 13.05 32.97 -7.82
N VAL A 173 12.94 32.77 -9.14
CA VAL A 173 13.32 33.74 -10.17
C VAL A 173 12.30 34.89 -10.20
N ILE A 174 11.99 35.49 -9.05
CA ILE A 174 11.22 36.73 -8.92
C ILE A 174 12.22 37.88 -9.05
N SER A 175 12.50 38.30 -10.28
CA SER A 175 13.27 39.52 -10.54
C SER A 175 12.41 40.49 -11.36
N LYS A 176 12.69 41.80 -11.22
CA LYS A 176 12.03 42.89 -11.96
C LYS A 176 12.19 42.80 -13.50
N LYS A 177 12.95 41.83 -14.02
CA LYS A 177 13.13 41.55 -15.45
C LYS A 177 12.92 40.06 -15.76
N ARG A 178 11.77 39.49 -15.37
CA ARG A 178 11.41 38.12 -15.77
C ARG A 178 11.33 38.04 -17.30
N LYS A 179 12.12 37.15 -17.89
CA LYS A 179 12.00 36.81 -19.31
C LYS A 179 10.79 35.91 -19.51
N TYR A 180 10.11 36.04 -20.65
CA TYR A 180 8.86 35.31 -20.95
C TYR A 180 8.99 33.79 -20.82
N TYR A 181 10.16 33.23 -21.16
CA TYR A 181 10.42 31.80 -21.06
C TYR A 181 10.36 31.25 -19.62
N SER A 182 10.58 32.09 -18.60
CA SER A 182 10.44 31.69 -17.20
C SER A 182 9.00 31.30 -16.86
N TYR A 183 8.03 32.03 -17.42
CA TYR A 183 6.61 31.71 -17.24
C TYR A 183 6.25 30.43 -17.97
N ILE A 184 6.78 30.25 -19.18
CA ILE A 184 6.60 29.00 -19.96
C ILE A 184 7.13 27.81 -19.15
N LEU A 185 8.35 27.88 -18.61
CA LEU A 185 8.92 26.80 -17.79
C LEU A 185 8.13 26.54 -16.50
N GLN A 186 7.62 27.58 -15.84
CA GLN A 186 6.76 27.44 -14.66
C GLN A 186 5.43 26.76 -14.99
N SER A 187 4.79 27.15 -16.09
CA SER A 187 3.55 26.54 -16.57
C SER A 187 3.76 25.08 -16.97
N ILE A 188 4.85 24.77 -17.67
CA ILE A 188 5.23 23.41 -18.03
C ILE A 188 5.46 22.57 -16.76
N ALA A 189 6.25 23.05 -15.81
CA ALA A 189 6.48 22.35 -14.54
C ALA A 189 5.17 22.11 -13.77
N PHE A 190 4.26 23.09 -13.77
CA PHE A 190 2.95 22.96 -13.15
C PHE A 190 2.07 21.91 -13.84
N ILE A 191 1.98 21.93 -15.17
CA ILE A 191 1.25 20.92 -15.95
C ILE A 191 1.83 19.51 -15.69
N CYS A 192 3.13 19.39 -15.55
CA CYS A 192 3.77 18.11 -15.26
C CYS A 192 3.50 17.62 -13.84
N MET A 193 3.45 18.51 -12.83
CA MET A 193 2.96 18.15 -11.50
C MET A 193 1.52 17.63 -11.54
N LEU A 194 0.64 18.27 -12.31
CA LEU A 194 -0.74 17.82 -12.48
C LEU A 194 -0.82 16.46 -13.19
N SER A 195 0.05 16.22 -14.18
CA SER A 195 0.10 14.95 -14.93
C SER A 195 0.62 13.80 -14.07
N LEU A 196 1.59 14.09 -13.19
CA LEU A 196 2.14 13.16 -12.21
C LEU A 196 1.23 12.96 -11.00
N SER A 197 0.21 13.79 -10.79
CA SER A 197 -0.72 13.66 -9.67
C SER A 197 -1.89 12.74 -10.03
N PRO A 198 -2.32 11.83 -9.13
CA PRO A 198 -3.53 11.04 -9.35
C PRO A 198 -4.74 11.96 -9.57
N ALA A 199 -5.60 11.68 -10.54
CA ALA A 199 -6.81 12.49 -10.81
C ALA A 199 -7.67 12.70 -9.56
N ARG A 200 -7.77 11.65 -8.76
CA ARG A 200 -8.54 11.65 -7.50
C ARG A 200 -7.98 12.65 -6.49
N ALA A 201 -6.68 12.95 -6.51
CA ALA A 201 -6.02 13.92 -5.63
C ALA A 201 -6.62 15.33 -5.78
N ALA A 202 -6.89 15.77 -7.02
CA ALA A 202 -7.54 17.05 -7.28
C ALA A 202 -8.97 17.09 -6.72
N GLY A 203 -9.68 15.96 -6.79
CA GLY A 203 -11.01 15.81 -6.23
C GLY A 203 -11.06 16.01 -4.71
N PHE A 204 -10.04 15.59 -3.95
CA PHE A 204 -10.02 15.75 -2.49
C PHE A 204 -9.93 17.20 -2.01
N ILE A 205 -9.47 18.13 -2.86
CA ILE A 205 -9.42 19.57 -2.52
C ILE A 205 -10.81 20.19 -2.59
N PHE A 206 -11.64 19.74 -3.55
CA PHE A 206 -12.93 20.35 -3.86
C PHE A 206 -14.14 19.53 -3.40
N PHE A 207 -13.95 18.24 -3.14
CA PHE A 207 -15.03 17.32 -2.79
C PHE A 207 -14.66 16.49 -1.56
N THR A 208 -15.59 16.40 -0.62
CA THR A 208 -15.50 15.43 0.46
C THR A 208 -15.57 14.02 -0.15
N PRO A 209 -14.58 13.15 0.12
CA PRO A 209 -14.61 11.80 -0.40
C PRO A 209 -15.84 11.08 0.15
N LYS A 210 -16.70 10.59 -0.75
CA LYS A 210 -17.83 9.75 -0.36
C LYS A 210 -17.30 8.45 0.25
N THR A 211 -17.88 8.04 1.37
CA THR A 211 -17.61 6.74 1.96
C THR A 211 -17.95 5.65 0.95
N LEU A 212 -17.03 4.70 0.75
CA LEU A 212 -17.27 3.55 -0.12
C LEU A 212 -18.52 2.80 0.37
N PRO A 213 -19.52 2.51 -0.49
CA PRO A 213 -20.74 1.80 -0.09
C PRO A 213 -20.44 0.48 0.65
N LEU A 214 -19.49 -0.31 0.13
CA LEU A 214 -18.99 -1.53 0.75
C LEU A 214 -18.50 -1.32 2.20
N ARG A 215 -17.82 -0.20 2.47
CA ARG A 215 -17.38 0.12 3.84
C ARG A 215 -18.56 0.41 4.76
N THR A 216 -19.59 1.09 4.25
CA THR A 216 -20.83 1.32 4.99
C THR A 216 -21.56 0.01 5.28
N GLU A 217 -21.65 -0.89 4.30
CA GLU A 217 -22.23 -2.23 4.48
C GLU A 217 -21.49 -3.04 5.55
N ILE A 218 -20.15 -3.07 5.49
CA ILE A 218 -19.31 -3.73 6.50
C ILE A 218 -19.52 -3.11 7.89
N ARG A 219 -19.64 -1.78 7.99
CA ARG A 219 -19.94 -1.11 9.27
C ARG A 219 -21.27 -1.53 9.85
N THR A 220 -22.32 -1.56 9.03
CA THR A 220 -23.66 -2.01 9.44
C THR A 220 -23.65 -3.49 9.84
N PHE A 221 -22.90 -4.33 9.13
CA PHE A 221 -22.69 -5.71 9.52
C PHE A 221 -22.01 -5.83 10.89
N LEU A 222 -20.92 -5.08 11.09
CA LEU A 222 -20.13 -5.12 12.31
C LEU A 222 -20.84 -4.50 13.53
N SER A 223 -21.76 -3.55 13.36
CA SER A 223 -22.47 -2.94 14.49
C SER A 223 -23.22 -3.95 15.36
N ASN A 224 -23.60 -5.10 14.79
CA ASN A 224 -24.29 -6.18 15.49
C ASN A 224 -23.33 -7.23 16.09
N VAL A 225 -22.05 -7.17 15.76
CA VAL A 225 -21.03 -8.19 16.09
C VAL A 225 -20.02 -7.65 17.09
N THR A 226 -19.48 -6.46 16.83
CA THR A 226 -18.39 -5.84 17.59
C THR A 226 -18.69 -5.63 19.07
N PRO A 227 -19.94 -5.30 19.51
CA PRO A 227 -20.26 -5.20 20.94
C PRO A 227 -19.98 -6.47 21.76
N ASN A 228 -19.96 -7.64 21.11
CA ASN A 228 -19.70 -8.92 21.76
C ASN A 228 -18.21 -9.31 21.80
N ILE A 229 -17.31 -8.44 21.30
CA ILE A 229 -15.88 -8.73 21.18
C ILE A 229 -15.11 -7.64 21.92
N GLY A 230 -14.36 -7.99 22.96
CA GLY A 230 -13.47 -7.04 23.65
C GLY A 230 -12.41 -6.46 22.71
N ASP A 231 -11.95 -5.24 22.99
CA ASP A 231 -10.97 -4.52 22.18
C ASP A 231 -9.59 -5.20 22.12
N ASP A 232 -9.24 -5.97 23.15
CA ASP A 232 -7.98 -6.73 23.28
C ASP A 232 -8.00 -8.09 22.55
N LYS A 233 -9.16 -8.50 22.01
CA LYS A 233 -9.37 -9.84 21.47
C LYS A 233 -8.86 -10.01 20.06
N LYS A 234 -8.52 -11.26 19.74
CA LYS A 234 -8.08 -11.70 18.41
C LYS A 234 -9.24 -12.31 17.63
N VAL A 235 -9.49 -11.79 16.43
CA VAL A 235 -10.59 -12.22 15.55
C VAL A 235 -10.05 -12.85 14.27
N TYR A 236 -10.33 -14.13 14.06
CA TYR A 236 -10.12 -14.78 12.78
C TYR A 236 -11.25 -14.40 11.82
N ILE A 237 -10.93 -13.88 10.64
CA ILE A 237 -11.92 -13.49 9.63
C ILE A 237 -11.97 -14.54 8.53
N VAL A 238 -13.18 -14.95 8.16
CA VAL A 238 -13.45 -15.73 6.95
C VAL A 238 -14.27 -14.90 5.97
N TRP A 239 -13.75 -14.81 4.75
CA TRP A 239 -14.37 -14.21 3.58
C TRP A 239 -13.97 -15.04 2.35
N GLN A 240 -14.88 -15.87 1.85
CA GLN A 240 -14.65 -16.74 0.70
C GLN A 240 -14.63 -15.97 -0.63
N ASN A 241 -13.87 -16.48 -1.59
CA ASN A 241 -13.86 -16.04 -2.99
C ASN A 241 -13.68 -14.52 -3.17
N THR A 242 -12.65 -13.97 -2.54
CA THR A 242 -12.28 -12.55 -2.66
C THR A 242 -10.78 -12.41 -2.94
N THR A 243 -10.42 -11.33 -3.62
CA THR A 243 -9.03 -10.89 -3.83
C THR A 243 -8.46 -10.08 -2.66
N GLY A 244 -9.21 -9.93 -1.57
CA GLY A 244 -8.73 -9.40 -0.29
C GLY A 244 -9.21 -8.00 0.08
N PHE A 245 -9.89 -7.26 -0.81
CA PHE A 245 -10.29 -5.89 -0.51
C PHE A 245 -11.26 -5.79 0.68
N GLU A 246 -12.28 -6.64 0.71
CA GLU A 246 -13.28 -6.73 1.78
C GLU A 246 -12.69 -7.10 3.14
N PRO A 247 -11.89 -8.19 3.29
CA PRO A 247 -11.30 -8.52 4.58
C PRO A 247 -10.35 -7.43 5.10
N TRP A 248 -9.67 -6.67 4.22
CA TRP A 248 -8.88 -5.51 4.66
C TRP A 248 -9.74 -4.37 5.21
N ILE A 249 -10.88 -4.06 4.58
CA ILE A 249 -11.84 -3.08 5.11
C ILE A 249 -12.39 -3.56 6.45
N LEU A 250 -12.75 -4.84 6.54
CA LEU A 250 -13.31 -5.44 7.75
C LEU A 250 -12.30 -5.41 8.90
N ALA A 251 -11.03 -5.75 8.63
CA ALA A 251 -9.96 -5.64 9.62
C ALA A 251 -9.75 -4.20 10.11
N TYR A 252 -9.85 -3.22 9.22
CA TYR A 252 -9.77 -1.81 9.59
C TYR A 252 -10.93 -1.40 10.52
N GLU A 253 -12.16 -1.81 10.21
CA GLU A 253 -13.34 -1.47 11.02
C GLU A 253 -13.40 -2.24 12.35
N LEU A 254 -12.65 -3.33 12.51
CA LEU A 254 -12.53 -4.08 13.77
C LEU A 254 -11.50 -3.51 14.76
N LEU A 255 -10.67 -2.55 14.34
CA LEU A 255 -9.67 -1.93 15.21
C LEU A 255 -10.29 -1.47 16.54
N PRO A 256 -9.59 -1.66 17.67
CA PRO A 256 -8.19 -2.07 17.80
C PRO A 256 -7.95 -3.60 17.83
N ARG A 257 -8.97 -4.43 17.57
CA ARG A 257 -8.86 -5.90 17.63
C ARG A 257 -7.84 -6.42 16.61
N ILE A 258 -7.04 -7.39 17.02
CA ILE A 258 -6.06 -8.03 16.13
C ILE A 258 -6.78 -9.04 15.24
N THR A 259 -6.50 -9.03 13.94
CA THR A 259 -7.20 -9.92 12.98
C THR A 259 -6.26 -10.82 12.20
N SER A 260 -6.82 -11.87 11.58
CA SER A 260 -6.06 -12.86 10.80
C SER A 260 -5.56 -12.37 9.44
N THR A 261 -6.00 -11.21 8.96
CA THR A 261 -5.70 -10.74 7.59
C THR A 261 -4.22 -10.63 7.29
N ARG A 262 -3.37 -10.38 8.30
CA ARG A 262 -1.92 -10.32 8.11
C ARG A 262 -1.31 -11.61 7.54
N LEU A 263 -1.82 -12.77 7.95
CA LEU A 263 -1.26 -14.06 7.54
C LEU A 263 -1.82 -14.55 6.21
N MET A 264 -2.70 -13.77 5.58
CA MET A 264 -3.56 -14.23 4.49
C MET A 264 -4.41 -15.44 4.94
N GLY A 265 -5.28 -15.97 4.08
CA GLY A 265 -6.14 -17.12 4.44
C GLY A 265 -7.50 -16.76 5.02
N TRP A 266 -8.07 -15.62 4.63
CA TRP A 266 -9.50 -15.33 4.84
C TRP A 266 -10.41 -16.18 3.95
N SER A 267 -9.95 -16.58 2.77
CA SER A 267 -10.63 -17.54 1.89
C SER A 267 -10.00 -18.91 2.11
N LEU A 268 -10.82 -19.93 2.31
CA LEU A 268 -10.41 -21.26 2.76
C LEU A 268 -10.98 -22.35 1.84
N GLY A 269 -10.22 -23.41 1.60
CA GLY A 269 -10.64 -24.51 0.74
C GLY A 269 -9.83 -24.58 -0.54
N ARG A 270 -10.35 -25.28 -1.55
CA ARG A 270 -9.66 -25.39 -2.84
C ARG A 270 -9.65 -24.03 -3.55
N PRO A 271 -8.58 -23.70 -4.29
CA PRO A 271 -8.53 -22.50 -5.13
C PRO A 271 -9.74 -22.42 -6.08
N TYR A 272 -10.35 -21.24 -6.21
CA TYR A 272 -11.56 -21.06 -7.02
C TYR A 272 -11.27 -21.00 -8.53
N TYR A 273 -10.04 -20.65 -8.91
CA TYR A 273 -9.60 -20.56 -10.30
C TYR A 273 -8.08 -20.76 -10.40
N PRO A 274 -7.55 -21.09 -11.60
CA PRO A 274 -6.11 -21.18 -11.81
C PRO A 274 -5.40 -19.88 -11.45
N GLY A 275 -4.45 -19.96 -10.51
CA GLY A 275 -3.71 -18.79 -10.03
C GLY A 275 -4.39 -18.02 -8.88
N ASP A 276 -5.45 -18.56 -8.28
CA ASP A 276 -6.00 -18.02 -7.03
C ASP A 276 -5.00 -18.20 -5.88
N ILE A 277 -4.38 -17.08 -5.51
CA ILE A 277 -3.41 -16.97 -4.41
C ILE A 277 -4.04 -16.51 -3.08
N TRP A 278 -5.34 -16.23 -3.08
CA TRP A 278 -6.05 -15.65 -1.94
C TRP A 278 -6.74 -16.72 -1.09
N THR A 279 -7.00 -17.88 -1.69
CA THR A 279 -7.61 -19.04 -1.04
C THR A 279 -6.55 -20.01 -0.51
N SER A 280 -6.63 -20.32 0.78
CA SER A 280 -5.75 -21.27 1.44
C SER A 280 -6.37 -22.67 1.48
N ASP A 281 -5.73 -23.63 0.81
CA ASP A 281 -6.14 -25.04 0.80
C ASP A 281 -5.66 -25.79 2.04
N TRP A 282 -6.04 -25.29 3.21
CA TRP A 282 -5.72 -25.94 4.47
C TRP A 282 -6.68 -27.11 4.75
N THR A 283 -6.15 -28.14 5.35
CA THR A 283 -6.92 -29.23 5.95
C THR A 283 -7.69 -28.72 7.18
N LEU A 284 -8.67 -29.52 7.62
CA LEU A 284 -9.42 -29.26 8.85
C LEU A 284 -8.48 -29.05 10.05
N GLN A 285 -7.46 -29.90 10.18
CA GLN A 285 -6.52 -29.85 11.29
C GLN A 285 -5.64 -28.61 11.24
N GLU A 286 -5.04 -28.31 10.07
CA GLU A 286 -4.20 -27.12 9.90
C GLU A 286 -4.97 -25.82 10.20
N TRP A 287 -6.24 -25.74 9.79
CA TRP A 287 -7.07 -24.59 10.14
C TRP A 287 -7.42 -24.56 11.62
N SER A 288 -7.74 -25.70 12.24
CA SER A 288 -7.99 -25.82 13.68
C SER A 288 -6.79 -25.33 14.51
N ASP A 289 -5.57 -25.74 14.14
CA ASP A 289 -4.34 -25.33 14.81
C ASP A 289 -4.12 -23.81 14.72
N ARG A 290 -4.46 -23.21 13.58
CA ARG A 290 -4.40 -21.75 13.41
C ARG A 290 -5.44 -21.02 14.26
N LEU A 291 -6.68 -21.52 14.28
CA LEU A 291 -7.76 -20.96 15.08
C LEU A 291 -7.42 -20.92 16.58
N ALA A 292 -6.62 -21.87 17.09
CA ALA A 292 -6.22 -21.90 18.49
C ALA A 292 -5.50 -20.62 18.98
N SER A 293 -4.92 -19.84 18.06
CA SER A 293 -4.26 -18.57 18.36
C SER A 293 -5.20 -17.35 18.45
N TYR A 294 -6.49 -17.53 18.18
CA TYR A 294 -7.53 -16.51 18.18
C TYR A 294 -8.56 -16.75 19.29
N ASP A 295 -9.39 -15.74 19.55
CA ASP A 295 -10.45 -15.78 20.56
C ASP A 295 -11.84 -15.90 19.92
N PHE A 296 -12.01 -15.28 18.74
CA PHE A 296 -13.26 -15.31 17.98
C PHE A 296 -13.01 -15.66 16.51
N LEU A 297 -14.03 -16.25 15.89
CA LEU A 297 -14.14 -16.45 14.45
C LEU A 297 -15.34 -15.64 13.93
N LEU A 298 -15.10 -14.84 12.90
CA LEU A 298 -16.11 -14.03 12.21
C LEU A 298 -16.30 -14.53 10.79
N LEU A 299 -17.49 -15.06 10.50
CA LEU A 299 -17.91 -15.51 9.17
C LEU A 299 -18.60 -14.35 8.45
N ALA A 300 -17.83 -13.55 7.71
CA ALA A 300 -18.36 -12.41 6.98
C ALA A 300 -19.02 -12.84 5.66
N SER A 301 -18.36 -13.71 4.91
CA SER A 301 -18.89 -14.33 3.69
C SER A 301 -18.38 -15.76 3.58
N VAL A 302 -19.31 -16.73 3.53
CA VAL A 302 -19.00 -18.17 3.45
C VAL A 302 -19.91 -18.84 2.43
N ASP A 303 -19.40 -19.90 1.80
CA ASP A 303 -20.11 -20.67 0.79
C ASP A 303 -20.23 -22.16 1.18
N SER A 304 -20.75 -22.98 0.27
CA SER A 304 -20.95 -24.42 0.51
C SER A 304 -19.62 -25.15 0.74
N TYR A 305 -18.57 -24.83 -0.01
CA TYR A 305 -17.26 -25.47 0.12
C TYR A 305 -16.65 -25.27 1.50
N PHE A 306 -16.78 -24.06 2.06
CA PHE A 306 -16.35 -23.80 3.44
C PHE A 306 -17.08 -24.72 4.42
N TRP A 307 -18.42 -24.79 4.33
CA TRP A 307 -19.20 -25.62 5.23
C TRP A 307 -18.88 -27.10 5.07
N GLU A 308 -18.84 -27.63 3.85
CA GLU A 308 -18.55 -29.04 3.59
C GLU A 308 -17.24 -29.51 4.25
N ARG A 309 -16.20 -28.67 4.24
CA ARG A 309 -14.90 -29.04 4.78
C ARG A 309 -14.78 -28.82 6.29
N TYR A 310 -15.33 -27.73 6.80
CA TYR A 310 -15.01 -27.27 8.16
C TYR A 310 -16.17 -27.35 9.16
N TYR A 311 -17.35 -27.80 8.73
CA TYR A 311 -18.54 -27.91 9.57
C TYR A 311 -18.31 -28.66 10.88
N SER A 312 -17.45 -29.68 10.90
CA SER A 312 -17.19 -30.53 12.08
C SER A 312 -16.46 -29.83 13.25
N LEU A 313 -16.02 -28.57 13.07
CA LEU A 313 -15.50 -27.74 14.17
C LEU A 313 -16.61 -26.95 14.88
N PHE A 314 -17.78 -26.80 14.25
CA PHE A 314 -18.88 -26.01 14.79
C PHE A 314 -19.77 -26.85 15.70
N LYS A 315 -20.08 -26.31 16.88
CA LYS A 315 -21.13 -26.89 17.72
C LYS A 315 -22.46 -26.75 16.99
N VAL A 316 -23.18 -27.86 16.86
CA VAL A 316 -24.46 -27.90 16.16
C VAL A 316 -25.47 -27.03 16.91
N SER A 317 -26.11 -26.12 16.18
CA SER A 317 -27.18 -25.28 16.70
C SER A 317 -28.27 -25.07 15.65
N PRO A 318 -29.53 -24.80 16.05
CA PRO A 318 -30.53 -24.28 15.14
C PRO A 318 -29.97 -23.02 14.46
N ASN A 319 -30.11 -22.92 13.14
CA ASN A 319 -29.65 -21.79 12.32
C ASN A 319 -28.13 -21.53 12.30
N LEU A 320 -27.28 -22.53 12.57
CA LEU A 320 -25.82 -22.40 12.55
C LEU A 320 -25.27 -21.63 11.34
N LYS A 321 -25.80 -21.88 10.12
CA LYS A 321 -25.35 -21.20 8.89
C LYS A 321 -25.68 -19.70 8.84
N ASN A 322 -26.60 -19.23 9.67
CA ASN A 322 -26.97 -17.82 9.77
C ASN A 322 -26.11 -17.08 10.82
N GLU A 323 -25.48 -17.80 11.73
CA GLU A 323 -24.60 -17.24 12.75
C GLU A 323 -23.33 -16.66 12.11
N LYS A 324 -22.91 -15.51 12.61
CA LYS A 324 -21.78 -14.75 12.05
C LYS A 324 -20.57 -14.71 12.96
N LEU A 325 -20.78 -14.84 14.27
CA LEU A 325 -19.72 -14.75 15.27
C LEU A 325 -19.68 -16.02 16.11
N PHE A 326 -18.47 -16.54 16.31
CA PHE A 326 -18.23 -17.74 17.09
C PHE A 326 -17.09 -17.50 18.09
N ARG A 327 -17.27 -17.97 19.32
CA ARG A 327 -16.21 -18.07 20.32
C ARG A 327 -15.38 -19.32 20.02
N ILE A 328 -14.06 -19.16 20.06
CA ILE A 328 -13.11 -20.25 19.86
C ILE A 328 -12.83 -20.89 21.22
N ILE A 329 -13.29 -22.13 21.41
CA ILE A 329 -13.06 -22.92 22.61
C ILE A 329 -11.86 -23.83 22.38
N LYS A 330 -10.84 -23.69 23.24
CA LYS A 330 -9.56 -24.39 23.13
C LYS A 330 -9.59 -25.64 24.00
N GLY A 331 -9.65 -26.83 23.40
CA GLY A 331 -9.50 -28.10 24.09
C GLY A 331 -8.07 -28.64 24.00
N ASN A 332 -7.78 -29.71 24.74
CA ASN A 332 -6.43 -30.32 24.81
C ASN A 332 -5.89 -30.83 23.46
N LYS A 333 -6.74 -31.03 22.43
CA LYS A 333 -6.35 -31.47 21.06
C LYS A 333 -7.26 -31.00 19.92
N LYS A 334 -8.27 -30.16 20.18
CA LYS A 334 -9.25 -29.74 19.17
C LYS A 334 -9.80 -28.35 19.52
N VAL A 335 -10.00 -27.53 18.50
CA VAL A 335 -10.79 -26.29 18.60
C VAL A 335 -12.26 -26.62 18.34
N GLU A 336 -13.14 -26.06 19.18
CA GLU A 336 -14.58 -26.03 18.93
C GLU A 336 -15.05 -24.59 18.75
N LEU A 337 -16.06 -24.41 17.90
CA LEU A 337 -16.63 -23.12 17.56
C LEU A 337 -18.06 -23.05 18.08
N GLU A 338 -18.30 -22.14 19.02
CA GLU A 338 -19.60 -21.94 19.65
C GLU A 338 -20.19 -20.59 19.24
N ALA A 339 -21.43 -20.58 18.73
CA ALA A 339 -22.06 -19.36 18.26
C ALA A 339 -22.26 -18.36 19.40
N VAL A 340 -21.90 -17.10 19.16
CA VAL A 340 -22.10 -16.01 20.12
C VAL A 340 -23.47 -15.40 19.89
N ARG A 341 -24.40 -15.69 20.78
CA ARG A 341 -25.75 -15.12 20.74
C ARG A 341 -25.78 -13.84 21.57
N ASN A 342 -26.48 -12.81 21.08
CA ASN A 342 -26.60 -11.46 21.66
C ASN A 342 -27.12 -11.37 23.11
N LEU A 343 -27.28 -12.49 23.82
CA LEU A 343 -27.82 -12.58 25.18
C LEU A 343 -26.78 -12.97 26.25
N GLU A 344 -25.57 -13.39 25.88
CA GLU A 344 -24.64 -13.99 26.87
C GLU A 344 -23.71 -13.00 27.61
N PHE A 345 -23.67 -11.71 27.26
CA PHE A 345 -22.74 -10.74 27.88
C PHE A 345 -23.41 -9.60 28.66
N LYS A 346 -24.70 -9.73 29.01
CA LYS A 346 -25.31 -8.94 30.08
C LYS A 346 -25.27 -9.73 31.38
N ASN A 347 -24.13 -9.77 32.05
CA ASN A 347 -24.02 -10.01 33.50
C ASN A 347 -22.75 -9.35 34.02
#